data_AF-A0AAW6XZI7-F1
#
_entry.id   AF-A0AAW6XZI7-F1
#
_cell.length_a   1.000
_cell.length_b   1.000
_cell.length_c   1.000
_cell.angle_alpha   90.00
_cell.angle_beta   90.00
_cell.angle_gamma   90.00
#
_symmetry.space_group_name_H-M   'P 1'
#
loop_
_entity.id
_entity.type
_entity.pdbx_description
1 polymer ?
#
loop_
_entity_poly.entity_id
_entity_poly.type
_entity_poly.pdbx_seq_one_letter_code
_entity_poly.pdbx_strand_id
1 'polypeptide(L)' 'MIQHESRLKVADNSGARELLVIKILGGSKRKTGNIGDIVVAAVKQATPGGVVK' A
#
# COMPACT_ATOMS: atom_id res chain seq x y z
N MET A 1 0.60 -9.20 9.27
CA MET A 1 1.31 -8.02 9.79
C MET A 1 2.17 -7.42 8.69
N ILE A 2 2.00 -6.12 8.44
CA ILE A 2 2.77 -5.33 7.45
C ILE A 2 3.51 -4.21 8.17
N GLN A 3 4.56 -3.66 7.57
CA GLN A 3 5.39 -2.59 8.12
C GLN A 3 5.90 -1.66 7.01
N HIS A 4 6.69 -0.65 7.39
CA HIS A 4 7.44 0.18 6.44
C HIS A 4 8.16 -0.70 5.40
N GLU A 5 8.13 -0.30 4.13
CA GLU A 5 8.72 -1.02 2.99
C GLU A 5 8.15 -2.41 2.68
N SER A 6 7.01 -2.80 3.28
CA SER A 6 6.32 -4.03 2.86
C SER A 6 5.75 -3.89 1.44
N ARG A 7 5.91 -4.94 0.62
CA ARG A 7 5.31 -5.03 -0.72
C ARG A 7 3.96 -5.71 -0.64
N LEU A 8 2.94 -5.09 -1.21
CA LEU A 8 1.56 -5.59 -1.21
C LEU A 8 1.02 -5.74 -2.62
N LYS A 9 0.30 -6.83 -2.88
CA LYS A 9 -0.51 -6.98 -4.08
C LYS A 9 -1.81 -6.23 -3.92
N VAL A 10 -2.22 -5.51 -4.96
CA VAL A 10 -3.48 -4.78 -4.99
C VAL A 10 -4.60 -5.74 -5.40
N ALA A 11 -5.74 -5.65 -4.71
CA ALA A 11 -6.93 -6.47 -4.94
C ALA A 11 -8.14 -5.58 -5.26
N ASP A 12 -7.95 -4.63 -6.17
CA ASP A 12 -8.98 -3.74 -6.69
C ASP A 12 -8.84 -3.56 -8.22
N ASN A 13 -9.67 -2.70 -8.80
CA ASN A 13 -9.68 -2.36 -10.23
C ASN A 13 -9.10 -0.97 -10.54
N SER A 14 -8.28 -0.40 -9.65
CA SER A 14 -7.64 0.92 -9.85
C SER A 14 -6.61 0.92 -10.98
N GLY A 15 -6.04 -0.25 -11.27
CA GLY A 15 -4.93 -0.44 -12.20
C GLY A 15 -3.57 -0.55 -11.52
N ALA A 16 -3.46 -0.28 -10.22
CA ALA A 16 -2.26 -0.64 -9.47
C ALA A 16 -2.17 -2.17 -9.32
N ARG A 17 -0.96 -2.73 -9.36
CA ARG A 17 -0.69 -4.16 -9.17
C ARG A 17 0.12 -4.42 -7.91
N GLU A 18 1.10 -3.56 -7.65
CA GLU A 18 1.99 -3.70 -6.51
C GLU A 18 2.25 -2.35 -5.84
N LEU A 19 2.19 -2.35 -4.50
CA LEU A 19 2.41 -1.19 -3.65
C LEU A 19 3.59 -1.41 -2.72
N LEU A 20 4.29 -0.32 -2.40
CA LEU A 20 5.25 -0.24 -1.29
C LEU A 20 4.66 0.60 -0.17
N VAL A 21 4.56 0.03 1.03
CA VAL A 21 4.07 0.75 2.21
C VAL A 21 5.09 1.80 2.66
N ILE A 22 4.64 3.06 2.75
CA ILE A 22 5.45 4.19 3.23
C ILE A 22 5.14 4.49 4.70
N LYS A 23 3.87 4.37 5.11
CA LYS A 23 3.48 4.67 6.50
C LYS A 23 2.19 3.97 6.88
N ILE A 24 2.13 3.44 8.09
CA ILE A 24 0.90 2.95 8.70
C ILE A 24 0.31 4.07 9.54
N LEU A 25 -0.98 4.36 9.33
CA LEU A 25 -1.67 5.44 10.03
C LEU A 25 -2.20 4.97 11.40
N GLY A 26 -2.52 5.93 12.28
CA GLY A 26 -3.05 5.67 13.62
C GLY A 26 -2.07 5.87 14.78
N GLY A 27 -0.98 6.62 14.58
CA GLY A 27 -0.11 7.07 15.68
C GLY A 27 1.34 7.28 15.27
N SER A 28 2.08 8.10 16.03
CA SER A 28 3.48 8.43 15.75
C SER A 28 4.46 7.28 16.02
N LYS A 29 4.11 6.34 16.91
CA LYS A 29 4.96 5.19 17.29
C LYS A 29 4.52 3.87 16.64
N ARG A 30 3.53 3.90 15.74
CA ARG A 30 2.99 2.69 15.13
C ARG A 30 3.97 2.13 14.10
N LYS A 31 4.46 0.91 14.34
CA LYS A 31 5.47 0.25 13.49
C LYS A 31 4.86 -0.78 12.54
N THR A 32 3.72 -1.37 12.91
CA THR A 32 3.10 -2.48 12.20
C THR A 32 1.59 -2.27 12.03
N GLY A 33 1.06 -2.88 10.97
CA GLY A 33 -0.36 -2.86 10.61
C GLY A 33 -0.89 -4.26 10.34
N ASN A 34 -2.20 -4.43 10.46
CA ASN A 34 -2.95 -5.64 10.14
C ASN A 34 -4.22 -5.30 9.34
N ILE A 35 -5.09 -6.29 9.12
CA ILE A 35 -6.34 -6.12 8.39
C ILE A 35 -7.16 -5.00 9.03
N GLY A 36 -7.69 -4.09 8.21
CA GLY A 36 -8.48 -2.92 8.63
C GLY A 36 -7.66 -1.65 8.88
N ASP A 37 -6.33 -1.73 8.92
CA ASP A 37 -5.48 -0.55 9.06
C ASP A 37 -5.31 0.20 7.74
N ILE A 38 -5.30 1.52 7.82
CA ILE A 38 -5.06 2.42 6.69
C ILE A 38 -3.57 2.71 6.56
N VAL A 39 -3.05 2.64 5.34
CA VAL A 39 -1.65 2.92 5.02
C VAL A 39 -1.52 3.96 3.92
N VAL A 40 -0.42 4.70 3.94
CA VAL A 40 0.09 5.46 2.80
C VAL A 40 1.07 4.57 2.05
N ALA A 41 0.91 4.45 0.74
CA ALA A 41 1.75 3.59 -0.10
C ALA A 41 2.04 4.25 -1.45
N ALA A 42 3.17 3.86 -2.06
CA ALA A 42 3.50 4.22 -3.43
C ALA A 42 3.21 3.05 -4.38
N VAL A 43 2.69 3.37 -5.58
CA VAL A 43 2.56 2.40 -6.67
C VAL A 43 3.94 2.07 -7.21
N LYS A 44 4.21 0.78 -7.41
CA LYS A 44 5.49 0.27 -7.90
C LYS A 44 5.34 -0.57 -9.16
N GLN A 45 4.15 -1.09 -9.39
CA GLN A 45 3.75 -1.65 -10.66
C GLN A 45 2.28 -1.31 -10.91
N ALA A 46 1.98 -0.88 -12.14
CA ALA A 46 0.63 -0.60 -12.60
C ALA A 46 0.37 -1.28 -13.96
N THR A 47 -0.91 -1.49 -14.27
CA THR A 47 -1.35 -1.87 -15.61
C THR A 47 -1.25 -0.68 -16.57
N PRO A 48 -0.85 -0.88 -17.83
CA PRO A 48 -0.98 0.14 -18.86
C PRO A 48 -2.41 0.66 -18.96
N GLY A 49 -2.59 1.98 -19.09
CA GLY A 49 -3.92 2.61 -19.21
C GLY A 49 -4.75 2.67 -17.92
N GLY A 50 -4.21 2.23 -16.79
CA GLY A 50 -4.85 2.39 -15.48
C GLY A 50 -4.99 3.85 -15.07
N VAL A 51 -5.94 4.13 -14.16
CA VAL A 51 -6.15 5.49 -13.64
C VAL A 51 -4.95 5.95 -12.80
N VAL A 52 -4.33 5.01 -12.08
CA VAL A 52 -3.15 5.25 -11.24
C VAL A 52 -1.86 4.88 -12.00
N LYS A 53 -0.78 5.63 -11.75
CA LYS A 53 0.53 5.49 -12.41
C LYS A 53 1.65 5.25 -11.39
#